data_AF-A0A6M8HRC5-F1
#
_entry.id   AF-A0A6M8HRC5-F1
#
_cell.length_a   1.000
_cell.length_b   1.000
_cell.length_c   1.000
_cell.angle_alpha   90.00
_cell.angle_beta   90.00
_cell.angle_gamma   90.00
#
_symmetry.space_group_name_H-M   'P 1'
#
loop_
_entity.id
_entity.type
_entity.pdbx_description
1 polymer ?
#
loop_
_entity_poly.entity_id
_entity_poly.type
_entity_poly.pdbx_seq_one_letter_code
_entity_poly.pdbx_strand_id
1 'polypeptide(L)'
;MRRLIPDYDENHPDLNSYDDAAVAAEEVRRAMPGIGFASMSKRYNAFVAVCRHLDSMIEKGELTADGAQLAIVILRVASKPFVKAAVAFDIYGPRLRFATRADLPRTAQSYMADVPLR
;
A
#
# COMPACT_ATOMS: atom_id res chain seq x y z
N MET A 1 36.18 10.35 -17.88
CA MET A 1 35.96 9.58 -16.64
C MET A 1 34.59 8.90 -16.73
N ARG A 2 34.54 7.61 -17.11
CA ARG A 2 33.32 6.81 -17.03
C ARG A 2 33.05 6.52 -15.56
N ARG A 3 31.89 6.92 -15.03
CA ARG A 3 31.42 6.40 -13.74
C ARG A 3 31.17 4.91 -13.95
N LEU A 4 31.90 4.09 -13.21
CA LEU A 4 31.61 2.67 -13.03
C LEU A 4 30.18 2.58 -12.49
N ILE A 5 29.30 1.94 -13.26
CA ILE A 5 28.06 1.40 -12.73
C ILE A 5 28.51 0.37 -11.69
N PRO A 6 28.10 0.46 -10.42
CA PRO A 6 28.46 -0.55 -9.42
C PRO A 6 28.06 -1.93 -9.95
N ASP A 7 28.96 -2.89 -9.82
CA ASP A 7 28.75 -4.28 -10.24
C ASP A 7 27.40 -4.76 -9.74
N TYR A 8 26.51 -5.10 -10.69
CA TYR A 8 25.22 -5.69 -10.41
C TYR A 8 25.48 -7.12 -9.95
N ASP A 9 25.43 -7.36 -8.63
CA ASP A 9 25.54 -8.70 -8.07
C ASP A 9 24.26 -9.47 -8.43
N GLU A 10 24.40 -10.47 -9.31
CA GLU A 10 23.32 -11.34 -9.79
C GLU A 10 22.69 -12.17 -8.64
N ASN A 11 23.30 -12.17 -7.44
CA ASN A 11 22.78 -12.80 -6.23
C ASN A 11 22.22 -11.81 -5.19
N HIS A 12 21.95 -10.55 -5.58
CA HIS A 12 21.19 -9.65 -4.71
C HIS A 12 19.76 -10.20 -4.54
N PRO A 13 19.24 -10.40 -3.32
CA PRO A 13 17.93 -11.03 -3.06
C PRO A 13 16.72 -10.18 -3.52
N ASP A 14 16.91 -9.18 -4.38
CA ASP A 14 15.92 -8.18 -4.77
C ASP A 14 15.05 -8.55 -5.99
N LEU A 15 15.31 -9.68 -6.67
CA LEU A 15 14.48 -10.10 -7.80
C LEU A 15 13.10 -10.66 -7.39
N ASN A 16 12.88 -10.94 -6.10
CA ASN A 16 11.61 -11.47 -5.58
C ASN A 16 10.64 -10.38 -5.08
N SER A 17 11.13 -9.16 -4.80
CA SER A 17 10.35 -8.09 -4.16
C SER A 17 9.15 -7.61 -5.00
N TYR A 18 9.30 -7.56 -6.33
CA TYR A 18 8.19 -7.20 -7.22
C TYR A 18 7.14 -8.31 -7.31
N ASP A 19 7.57 -9.56 -7.47
CA ASP A 19 6.66 -10.70 -7.61
C ASP A 19 5.85 -10.90 -6.33
N ASP A 20 6.50 -10.83 -5.17
CA ASP A 20 5.85 -10.92 -3.85
C ASP A 20 4.84 -9.77 -3.66
N ALA A 21 5.22 -8.54 -4.05
CA ALA A 21 4.31 -7.39 -4.01
C ALA A 21 3.14 -7.53 -4.99
N ALA A 22 3.34 -8.10 -6.17
CA ALA A 22 2.30 -8.33 -7.16
C ALA A 22 1.31 -9.42 -6.72
N VAL A 23 1.81 -10.51 -6.12
CA VAL A 23 0.99 -11.56 -5.51
C VAL A 23 0.15 -10.97 -4.37
N ALA A 24 0.79 -10.23 -3.45
CA ALA A 24 0.09 -9.57 -2.35
C ALA A 24 -0.96 -8.56 -2.85
N ALA A 25 -0.63 -7.76 -3.86
CA ALA A 25 -1.57 -6.83 -4.47
C ALA A 25 -2.80 -7.56 -5.04
N GLU A 26 -2.61 -8.68 -5.75
CA GLU A 26 -3.72 -9.44 -6.30
C GLU A 26 -4.57 -10.11 -5.21
N GLU A 27 -3.94 -10.69 -4.19
CA GLU A 27 -4.63 -11.30 -3.05
C GLU A 27 -5.50 -10.27 -2.31
N VAL A 28 -4.90 -9.13 -1.95
CA VAL A 28 -5.59 -8.08 -1.23
C VAL A 28 -6.67 -7.43 -2.11
N ARG A 29 -6.46 -7.32 -3.42
CA ARG A 29 -7.48 -6.84 -4.37
C ARG A 29 -8.71 -7.75 -4.38
N ARG A 30 -8.52 -9.08 -4.34
CA ARG A 30 -9.63 -10.06 -4.30
C ARG A 30 -10.37 -10.02 -2.97
N ALA A 31 -9.66 -9.81 -1.87
CA ALA A 31 -10.24 -9.70 -0.53
C ALA A 31 -10.82 -8.30 -0.23
N MET A 32 -10.66 -7.32 -1.13
CA MET A 32 -11.03 -5.94 -0.86
C MET A 32 -12.55 -5.80 -0.61
N PRO A 33 -12.96 -5.14 0.49
CA PRO A 33 -14.36 -4.90 0.75
C PRO A 33 -15.06 -4.12 -0.37
N GLY A 34 -16.30 -4.49 -0.67
CA GLY A 34 -17.11 -3.82 -1.68
C GLY A 34 -17.34 -2.33 -1.35
N ILE A 35 -16.84 -1.45 -2.22
CA ILE A 35 -17.06 -0.01 -2.12
C ILE A 35 -18.28 0.39 -2.96
N GLY A 36 -19.44 0.55 -2.33
CA GLY A 36 -20.65 1.00 -3.02
C GLY A 36 -20.43 2.30 -3.82
N PHE A 37 -21.29 2.55 -4.81
CA PHE A 37 -21.06 3.59 -5.83
C PHE A 37 -20.70 4.98 -5.28
N ALA A 38 -21.27 5.43 -4.15
CA ALA A 38 -21.05 6.78 -3.61
C ALA A 38 -20.70 6.86 -2.11
N SER A 39 -20.48 5.73 -1.42
CA SER A 39 -20.24 5.78 0.04
C SER A 39 -18.78 6.07 0.36
N MET A 40 -18.52 7.29 0.82
CA MET A 40 -17.18 7.75 1.15
C MET A 40 -16.58 7.00 2.35
N SER A 41 -17.36 6.76 3.40
CA SER A 41 -16.93 5.95 4.55
C SER A 41 -16.58 4.52 4.16
N LYS A 42 -17.33 3.89 3.23
CA LYS A 42 -16.98 2.55 2.73
C LYS A 42 -15.66 2.55 1.96
N ARG A 43 -15.40 3.58 1.16
CA ARG A 43 -14.13 3.74 0.41
C ARG A 43 -12.95 3.90 1.35
N TYR A 44 -13.07 4.78 2.35
CA TYR A 44 -12.07 4.95 3.39
C TYR A 44 -11.80 3.64 4.14
N ASN A 45 -12.86 2.96 4.61
CA ASN A 45 -12.73 1.69 5.32
C ASN A 45 -12.12 0.58 4.46
N ALA A 46 -12.39 0.56 3.15
CA ALA A 46 -11.78 -0.39 2.23
C ALA A 46 -10.27 -0.14 2.09
N PHE A 47 -9.82 1.12 2.01
CA PHE A 47 -8.39 1.42 2.01
C PHE A 47 -7.73 0.96 3.30
N VAL A 48 -8.32 1.29 4.46
CA VAL A 48 -7.80 0.84 5.76
C VAL A 48 -7.77 -0.69 5.85
N ALA A 49 -8.79 -1.39 5.33
CA ALA A 49 -8.81 -2.86 5.31
C ALA A 49 -7.70 -3.45 4.43
N VAL A 50 -7.41 -2.84 3.28
CA VAL A 50 -6.27 -3.22 2.43
C VAL A 50 -4.96 -3.06 3.18
N CYS A 51 -4.72 -1.92 3.83
CA CYS A 51 -3.49 -1.70 4.60
C CYS A 51 -3.36 -2.66 5.79
N ARG A 52 -4.48 -3.00 6.47
CA ARG A 52 -4.47 -4.03 7.53
C ARG A 52 -4.10 -5.41 6.99
N HIS A 53 -4.57 -5.74 5.80
CA HIS A 53 -4.25 -7.03 5.20
C HIS A 53 -2.76 -7.10 4.85
N LEU A 54 -2.21 -6.05 4.24
CA LEU A 54 -0.77 -5.94 3.96
C LEU A 54 0.08 -5.99 5.24
N ASP A 55 -0.32 -5.29 6.31
CA ASP A 55 0.36 -5.39 7.61
C ASP A 55 0.38 -6.83 8.15
N SER A 56 -0.73 -7.56 8.01
CA SER A 56 -0.80 -8.96 8.44
C SER A 56 0.15 -9.87 7.64
N MET A 57 0.31 -9.63 6.33
CA MET A 57 1.29 -10.35 5.51
C MET A 57 2.73 -10.04 5.96
N ILE A 58 3.01 -8.77 6.33
CA ILE A 58 4.31 -8.39 6.91
C ILE A 58 4.56 -9.11 8.23
N GLU A 59 3.58 -9.13 9.13
CA GLU A 59 3.69 -9.79 10.44
C GLU A 59 3.97 -11.30 10.32
N LYS A 60 3.48 -11.94 9.25
CA LYS A 60 3.75 -13.35 8.94
C LYS A 60 5.08 -13.58 8.23
N GLY A 61 5.79 -12.53 7.82
CA GLY A 61 7.01 -12.62 7.01
C GLY A 61 6.77 -12.98 5.55
N GLU A 62 5.52 -12.87 5.07
CA GLU A 62 5.13 -13.13 3.68
C GLU A 62 5.41 -11.94 2.75
N LEU A 63 5.59 -10.76 3.34
CA LEU A 63 5.80 -9.50 2.61
C LEU A 63 6.73 -8.57 3.39
N THR A 64 7.60 -7.84 2.72
CA THR A 64 8.41 -6.79 3.36
C THR A 64 7.63 -5.47 3.44
N ALA A 65 8.07 -4.53 4.30
CA ALA A 65 7.45 -3.21 4.38
C ALA A 65 7.51 -2.45 3.03
N ASP A 66 8.64 -2.54 2.32
CA ASP A 66 8.81 -1.95 0.99
C ASP A 66 7.94 -2.67 -0.05
N GLY A 67 7.84 -4.00 0.04
CA GLY A 67 6.93 -4.81 -0.77
C GLY A 67 5.47 -4.40 -0.59
N ALA A 68 5.04 -4.05 0.63
CA ALA A 68 3.69 -3.54 0.88
C ALA A 68 3.45 -2.15 0.25
N GLN A 69 4.44 -1.25 0.27
CA GLN A 69 4.32 0.03 -0.44
C GLN A 69 4.26 -0.17 -1.96
N LEU A 70 5.07 -1.09 -2.49
CA LEU A 70 5.02 -1.47 -3.90
C LEU A 70 3.67 -2.09 -4.27
N ALA A 71 3.10 -2.94 -3.41
CA ALA A 71 1.78 -3.51 -3.60
C ALA A 71 0.70 -2.42 -3.67
N ILE A 72 0.79 -1.36 -2.86
CA ILE A 72 -0.10 -0.19 -2.98
C ILE A 72 0.05 0.48 -4.35
N VAL A 73 1.28 0.70 -4.83
CA VAL A 73 1.51 1.29 -6.15
C VAL A 73 0.90 0.43 -7.26
N ILE A 74 1.11 -0.89 -7.22
CA ILE A 74 0.51 -1.85 -8.15
C ILE A 74 -1.02 -1.76 -8.11
N LEU A 75 -1.62 -1.75 -6.92
CA LEU A 75 -3.07 -1.62 -6.73
C LEU A 75 -3.64 -0.32 -7.32
N ARG A 76 -2.91 0.80 -7.23
CA ARG A 76 -3.34 2.09 -7.84
C ARG A 76 -3.40 2.01 -9.35
N VAL A 77 -2.57 1.20 -9.99
CA VAL A 77 -2.58 1.02 -11.44
C VAL A 77 -3.62 -0.03 -11.85
N ALA A 78 -3.70 -1.14 -11.12
CA ALA A 78 -4.47 -2.31 -11.51
C ALA A 78 -5.95 -2.29 -11.09
N SER A 79 -6.33 -1.51 -10.07
CA SER A 79 -7.66 -1.59 -9.45
C SER A 79 -8.38 -0.25 -9.35
N LYS A 80 -9.32 0.02 -10.27
CA LYS A 80 -10.22 1.21 -10.20
C LYS A 80 -10.96 1.32 -8.86
N PRO A 81 -11.45 0.23 -8.25
CA PRO A 81 -12.04 0.31 -6.92
C PRO A 81 -11.03 0.78 -5.86
N PHE A 82 -9.81 0.24 -5.88
CA PHE A 82 -8.77 0.66 -4.95
C PHE A 82 -8.40 2.13 -5.15
N VAL A 83 -8.30 2.61 -6.39
CA VAL A 83 -8.04 4.05 -6.66
C VAL A 83 -9.09 4.94 -5.97
N LYS A 84 -10.37 4.56 -6.01
CA LYS A 84 -11.42 5.32 -5.30
C LYS A 84 -11.27 5.25 -3.77
N ALA A 85 -10.77 4.13 -3.24
CA ALA A 85 -10.48 3.95 -1.82
C ALA A 85 -9.27 4.80 -1.39
N ALA A 86 -8.18 4.78 -2.15
CA ALA A 86 -6.99 5.59 -1.94
C ALA A 86 -7.31 7.08 -2.00
N VAL A 87 -8.06 7.54 -3.01
CA VAL A 87 -8.50 8.96 -3.10
C VAL A 87 -9.36 9.36 -1.89
N ALA A 88 -10.24 8.47 -1.42
CA ALA A 88 -10.98 8.75 -0.19
C ALA A 88 -10.01 8.91 0.99
N PHE A 89 -9.07 7.99 1.16
CA PHE A 89 -8.08 8.09 2.22
C PHE A 89 -7.21 9.36 2.10
N ASP A 90 -6.76 9.74 0.91
CA ASP A 90 -6.00 10.97 0.65
C ASP A 90 -6.76 12.23 1.10
N ILE A 91 -8.09 12.24 0.99
CA ILE A 91 -8.95 13.36 1.41
C ILE A 91 -9.17 13.40 2.93
N TYR A 92 -9.30 12.24 3.59
CA TYR A 92 -9.65 12.16 5.02
C TYR A 92 -8.44 11.99 5.94
N GLY A 93 -7.45 11.20 5.55
CA GLY A 93 -6.26 10.87 6.33
C GLY A 93 -5.56 12.10 6.91
N PRO A 94 -5.25 13.13 6.09
CA PRO A 94 -4.65 14.38 6.57
C PRO A 94 -5.52 15.19 7.53
N ARG A 95 -6.81 14.88 7.68
CA ARG A 95 -7.73 15.56 8.59
C ARG A 95 -8.00 14.77 9.87
N LEU A 96 -7.50 13.53 9.97
CA LEU A 96 -7.64 12.72 11.17
C LEU A 96 -6.88 13.36 12.33
N ARG A 97 -7.47 13.28 13.53
CA ARG A 97 -6.82 13.66 14.79
C ARG A 97 -5.61 12.75 15.04
N PHE A 98 -4.61 13.26 15.75
CA PHE A 98 -3.37 12.52 16.04
C PHE A 98 -3.62 11.13 16.63
N ALA A 99 -4.48 11.02 17.65
CA ALA A 99 -4.85 9.73 18.25
C ALA A 99 -5.41 8.74 17.22
N THR A 100 -6.31 9.20 16.35
CA THR A 100 -6.91 8.36 15.30
C THR A 100 -5.89 7.97 14.21
N ARG A 101 -4.86 8.79 13.97
CA ARG A 101 -3.77 8.42 13.05
C ARG A 101 -2.87 7.35 13.64
N ALA A 102 -2.62 7.38 14.95
CA ALA A 102 -1.82 6.36 15.64
C ALA A 102 -2.49 4.97 15.57
N ASP A 103 -3.81 4.91 15.50
CA ASP A 103 -4.58 3.68 15.35
C ASP A 103 -4.66 3.14 13.91
N LEU A 104 -4.08 3.85 12.93
CA LEU A 104 -4.05 3.38 11.55
C LEU A 104 -3.07 2.21 11.38
N PRO A 105 -3.29 1.35 10.38
CA PRO A 105 -2.31 0.33 9.97
C PRO A 105 -0.96 0.98 9.66
N ARG A 106 0.16 0.32 9.99
CA ARG A 106 1.52 0.82 9.75
C ARG A 106 1.72 1.16 8.28
N THR A 107 1.27 0.29 7.38
CA THR A 107 1.31 0.54 5.93
C THR A 107 0.58 1.84 5.55
N ALA A 108 -0.55 2.16 6.18
CA ALA A 108 -1.29 3.41 5.93
C ALA A 108 -0.57 4.63 6.54
N GLN A 109 0.08 4.48 7.70
CA GLN A 109 0.90 5.53 8.30
C GLN A 109 2.10 5.86 7.40
N SER A 110 2.81 4.85 6.91
CA SER A 110 3.91 5.01 5.93
C SER A 110 3.44 5.68 4.65
N TYR A 111 2.31 5.22 4.10
CA TYR A 111 1.70 5.85 2.92
C TYR A 111 1.42 7.35 3.15
N MET A 112 0.95 7.75 4.33
CA MET A 112 0.74 9.18 4.65
C MET A 112 2.04 9.97 4.76
N ALA A 113 3.14 9.36 5.21
CA ALA A 113 4.44 10.01 5.29
C ALA A 113 5.04 10.28 3.89
N ASP A 114 4.76 9.40 2.93
CA ASP A 114 5.29 9.47 1.57
C ASP A 114 4.45 10.35 0.62
N VAL A 115 3.20 10.66 0.97
CA VAL A 115 2.37 11.58 0.18
C VAL A 115 2.70 13.03 0.55
N PRO A 116 3.26 13.85 -0.36
CA PRO A 116 3.45 15.27 -0.08
C PRO A 116 2.09 15.91 0.14
N LEU A 117 1.92 16.57 1.29
CA LEU A 117 0.76 17.42 1.58
C LEU A 117 0.62 18.44 0.43
N ARG A 118 -0.40 18.26 -0.41
CA ARG A 118 -0.77 19.20 -1.47
C ARG A 118 -1.83 20.16 -0.98
#